data_AF-A0AAX6SBX1-F1
#
_entry.id   AF-A0AAX6SBX1-F1
#
_cell.length_a   1.000
_cell.length_b   1.000
_cell.length_c   1.000
_cell.angle_alpha   90.00
_cell.angle_beta   90.00
_cell.angle_gamma   90.00
#
_symmetry.space_group_name_H-M   'P 1'
#
loop_
_entity.id
_entity.type
_entity.pdbx_description
1 polymer ?
#
loop_
_entity_poly.entity_id
_entity_poly.type
_entity_poly.pdbx_seq_one_letter_code
_entity_poly.pdbx_strand_id
1 'polypeptide(L)'
;MAPLRFSANLSWLFPELPGLPERLRAAGSSGFEAAEVAWPYAEPPEALERAARDAGLHLVLINTPPGDQEKGEMGLGAVPGRQAAFREGLEKAVLYAKALGCPRIHLMAGRVPQGADPAAVRSEMETVFLENLRHAAEVLAQENLVGLLEPINTRITDPRYFLDTPQQAAAILQKVGRPNLQLQMDIFHWQIMDGNLTGNIREFLPIVGEGAPFLFLAGLLCFLVHPFSLHCPSGLNGSLVPCLPTSVPRACADSTGPGPRGARQSWGAVLPLPIPAAGR
;
A
#
# COMPACT_ATOMS: atom_id res chain seq x y z
N MET A 1 -1.33 18.87 -16.24
CA MET A 1 -1.05 17.58 -15.57
C MET A 1 -2.38 16.89 -15.35
N ALA A 2 -2.48 15.60 -15.66
CA ALA A 2 -3.64 14.83 -15.20
C ALA A 2 -3.64 14.81 -13.66
N PRO A 3 -4.81 14.92 -13.00
CA PRO A 3 -4.89 14.84 -11.55
C PRO A 3 -4.48 13.44 -11.05
N LEU A 4 -3.91 13.39 -9.85
CA LEU A 4 -3.73 12.12 -9.14
C LEU A 4 -5.10 11.50 -8.88
N ARG A 5 -5.20 10.19 -9.09
CA ARG A 5 -6.36 9.41 -8.65
C ARG A 5 -5.99 8.63 -7.40
N PHE A 6 -6.98 8.36 -6.56
CA PHE A 6 -6.77 7.65 -5.29
C PHE A 6 -7.71 6.45 -5.20
N SER A 7 -7.21 5.34 -4.67
CA SER A 7 -7.99 4.17 -4.29
C SER A 7 -8.15 4.13 -2.77
N ALA A 8 -9.33 3.70 -2.30
CA ALA A 8 -9.53 3.39 -0.88
C ALA A 8 -9.05 1.97 -0.58
N ASN A 9 -8.08 1.82 0.31
CA ASN A 9 -7.70 0.50 0.81
C ASN A 9 -8.67 0.04 1.90
N LEU A 10 -9.58 -0.86 1.57
CA LEU A 10 -10.67 -1.29 2.46
C LEU A 10 -10.21 -2.30 3.54
N SER A 11 -8.97 -2.78 3.45
CA SER A 11 -8.38 -3.55 4.54
C SER A 11 -8.05 -2.65 5.73
N TRP A 12 -7.75 -1.36 5.48
CA TRP A 12 -7.33 -0.41 6.51
C TRP A 12 -8.28 0.77 6.72
N LEU A 13 -9.05 1.15 5.71
CA LEU A 13 -10.10 2.15 5.82
C LEU A 13 -11.45 1.50 6.13
N PHE A 14 -12.28 2.24 6.86
CA PHE A 14 -13.58 1.80 7.35
C PHE A 14 -13.55 0.49 8.18
N PRO A 15 -12.54 0.26 9.04
CA PRO A 15 -12.43 -1.00 9.80
C PRO A 15 -13.59 -1.22 10.78
N GLU A 16 -14.30 -0.15 11.15
CA GLU A 16 -15.48 -0.18 11.99
C GLU A 16 -16.70 -0.87 11.35
N LEU A 17 -16.67 -1.08 10.03
CA LEU A 17 -17.76 -1.73 9.30
C LEU A 17 -17.54 -3.25 9.19
N PRO A 18 -18.64 -4.04 9.26
CA PRO A 18 -18.58 -5.48 9.51
C PRO A 18 -18.02 -6.31 8.35
N GLY A 19 -18.12 -5.84 7.11
CA GLY A 19 -17.73 -6.59 5.93
C GLY A 19 -17.30 -5.70 4.76
N LEU A 20 -16.70 -6.33 3.74
CA LEU A 20 -16.26 -5.63 2.54
C LEU A 20 -17.41 -4.93 1.78
N PRO A 21 -18.63 -5.49 1.67
CA PRO A 21 -19.74 -4.80 1.02
C PRO A 21 -20.08 -3.44 1.66
N GLU A 22 -20.09 -3.36 2.99
CA GLU A 22 -20.33 -2.12 3.73
C GLU A 22 -19.20 -1.12 3.51
N ARG A 23 -17.94 -1.60 3.53
CA ARG A 23 -16.75 -0.75 3.30
C ARG A 23 -16.70 -0.20 1.88
N LEU A 24 -17.11 -0.98 0.88
CA LEU A 24 -17.25 -0.52 -0.51
C LEU A 24 -18.27 0.63 -0.59
N ARG A 25 -19.47 0.46 0.00
CA ARG A 25 -20.48 1.53 0.02
C ARG A 25 -19.99 2.80 0.72
N ALA A 26 -19.26 2.66 1.83
CA ALA A 26 -18.68 3.78 2.56
C ALA A 26 -17.60 4.53 1.74
N ALA A 27 -16.73 3.78 1.03
CA ALA A 27 -15.73 4.36 0.15
C ALA A 27 -16.36 5.13 -1.01
N GLY A 28 -17.36 4.56 -1.68
CA GLY A 28 -18.11 5.24 -2.75
C GLY A 28 -18.82 6.50 -2.26
N SER A 29 -19.46 6.43 -1.07
CA SER A 29 -20.12 7.59 -0.44
C SER A 29 -19.12 8.69 -0.03
N SER A 30 -17.85 8.35 0.14
CA SER A 30 -16.76 9.28 0.47
C SER A 30 -16.11 9.88 -0.78
N GLY A 31 -16.60 9.54 -1.99
CA GLY A 31 -16.12 10.10 -3.25
C GLY A 31 -14.94 9.36 -3.88
N PHE A 32 -14.58 8.17 -3.40
CA PHE A 32 -13.63 7.33 -4.11
C PHE A 32 -14.27 6.74 -5.37
N GLU A 33 -13.49 6.63 -6.44
CA GLU A 33 -13.87 5.95 -7.69
C GLU A 33 -13.22 4.55 -7.79
N ALA A 34 -12.26 4.27 -6.92
CA ALA A 34 -11.52 3.02 -6.90
C ALA A 34 -11.27 2.52 -5.48
N ALA A 35 -11.13 1.21 -5.34
CA ALA A 35 -10.81 0.54 -4.09
C ALA A 35 -9.82 -0.61 -4.28
N GLU A 36 -9.09 -0.92 -3.23
CA GLU A 36 -8.21 -2.08 -3.15
C GLU A 36 -8.51 -2.86 -1.86
N VAL A 37 -8.24 -4.16 -1.89
CA VAL A 37 -8.53 -5.07 -0.79
C VAL A 37 -7.41 -6.08 -0.69
N ALA A 38 -6.78 -6.23 0.48
CA ALA A 38 -5.73 -7.23 0.65
C ALA A 38 -6.25 -8.63 0.31
N TRP A 39 -7.30 -9.11 1.00
CA TRP A 39 -7.82 -10.46 0.81
C TRP A 39 -9.36 -10.48 0.77
N PRO A 40 -9.98 -10.59 -0.42
CA PRO A 40 -11.44 -10.61 -0.57
C PRO A 40 -12.09 -11.97 -0.30
N TYR A 41 -11.31 -12.99 0.08
CA TYR A 41 -11.67 -14.40 -0.03
C TYR A 41 -12.70 -14.92 0.97
N ALA A 42 -13.08 -14.12 1.97
CA ALA A 42 -14.13 -14.46 2.93
C ALA A 42 -15.54 -14.27 2.34
N GLU A 43 -15.66 -13.43 1.31
CA GLU A 43 -16.92 -13.10 0.67
C GLU A 43 -17.02 -13.77 -0.71
N PRO A 44 -18.22 -14.16 -1.16
CA PRO A 44 -18.42 -14.63 -2.53
C PRO A 44 -18.07 -13.53 -3.55
N PRO A 45 -17.37 -13.86 -4.64
CA PRO A 45 -16.93 -12.87 -5.62
C PRO A 45 -18.11 -12.13 -6.26
N GLU A 46 -19.25 -12.77 -6.47
CA GLU A 46 -20.45 -12.13 -7.04
C GLU A 46 -21.10 -11.14 -6.08
N ALA A 47 -20.98 -11.37 -4.76
CA ALA A 47 -21.49 -10.43 -3.75
C ALA A 47 -20.64 -9.17 -3.71
N LEU A 48 -19.31 -9.33 -3.80
CA LEU A 48 -18.36 -8.23 -3.87
C LEU A 48 -18.50 -7.42 -5.17
N GLU A 49 -18.67 -8.09 -6.32
CA GLU A 49 -18.88 -7.41 -7.60
C GLU A 49 -20.15 -6.54 -7.56
N ARG A 50 -21.26 -7.08 -7.08
CA ARG A 50 -22.50 -6.30 -6.90
C ARG A 50 -22.28 -5.10 -5.98
N ALA A 51 -21.64 -5.31 -4.83
CA ALA A 51 -21.41 -4.24 -3.87
C ALA A 51 -20.49 -3.13 -4.43
N ALA A 52 -19.46 -3.50 -5.19
CA ALA A 52 -18.57 -2.55 -5.85
C ALA A 52 -19.31 -1.75 -6.93
N ARG A 53 -20.12 -2.43 -7.74
CA ARG A 53 -20.94 -1.81 -8.78
C ARG A 53 -21.96 -0.83 -8.20
N ASP A 54 -22.67 -1.24 -7.15
CA ASP A 54 -23.66 -0.39 -6.46
C ASP A 54 -23.01 0.83 -5.79
N ALA A 55 -21.75 0.69 -5.34
CA ALA A 55 -20.96 1.78 -4.80
C ALA A 55 -20.28 2.66 -5.87
N GLY A 56 -20.36 2.29 -7.15
CA GLY A 56 -19.68 2.99 -8.24
C GLY A 56 -18.15 2.88 -8.20
N LEU A 57 -17.61 1.80 -7.62
CA LEU A 57 -16.18 1.60 -7.42
C LEU A 57 -15.56 0.61 -8.40
N HIS A 58 -14.36 0.93 -8.87
CA HIS A 58 -13.48 -0.01 -9.55
C HIS A 58 -12.52 -0.67 -8.57
N LEU A 59 -12.50 -2.00 -8.51
CA LEU A 59 -11.47 -2.72 -7.76
C LEU A 59 -10.16 -2.68 -8.56
N VAL A 60 -9.10 -2.19 -7.93
CA VAL A 60 -7.84 -1.89 -8.61
C VAL A 60 -6.67 -2.78 -8.20
N LEU A 61 -6.77 -3.47 -7.06
CA LEU A 61 -5.75 -4.38 -6.56
C LEU A 61 -6.34 -5.36 -5.54
N ILE A 62 -5.92 -6.62 -5.64
CA ILE A 62 -6.05 -7.65 -4.60
C ILE A 62 -4.74 -8.39 -4.38
N ASN A 63 -4.56 -9.10 -3.26
CA ASN A 63 -3.36 -9.90 -3.02
C ASN A 63 -3.68 -11.40 -3.15
N THR A 64 -2.71 -12.22 -3.55
CA THR A 64 -2.80 -13.68 -3.39
C THR A 64 -3.11 -14.05 -1.93
N PRO A 65 -3.78 -15.20 -1.66
CA PRO A 65 -4.05 -15.65 -0.30
C PRO A 65 -2.77 -15.66 0.57
N PRO A 66 -2.86 -15.25 1.85
CA PRO A 66 -1.68 -15.14 2.70
C PRO A 66 -1.17 -16.49 3.20
N GLY A 67 -1.90 -17.58 2.95
CA GLY A 67 -1.69 -18.86 3.60
C GLY A 67 -2.40 -18.94 4.95
N ASP A 68 -1.85 -19.75 5.84
CA ASP A 68 -2.33 -19.95 7.21
C ASP A 68 -1.79 -18.87 8.16
N GLN A 69 -2.60 -17.85 8.40
CA GLN A 69 -2.22 -16.73 9.27
C GLN A 69 -2.06 -17.15 10.73
N GLU A 70 -2.75 -18.20 11.19
CA GLU A 70 -2.59 -18.73 12.55
C GLU A 70 -1.21 -19.36 12.75
N LYS A 71 -0.64 -19.94 11.69
CA LYS A 71 0.76 -20.39 11.63
C LYS A 71 1.77 -19.27 11.35
N GLY A 72 1.30 -18.02 11.26
CA GLY A 72 2.13 -16.87 11.01
C GLY A 72 2.58 -16.73 9.55
N GLU A 73 1.83 -17.29 8.59
CA GLU A 73 2.08 -17.09 7.15
C GLU A 73 1.62 -15.70 6.70
N MET A 74 2.28 -15.15 5.69
CA MET A 74 1.99 -13.83 5.11
C MET A 74 2.40 -13.81 3.64
N GLY A 75 1.85 -14.73 2.86
CA GLY A 75 2.24 -15.02 1.48
C GLY A 75 3.11 -16.27 1.38
N LEU A 76 3.11 -16.86 0.18
CA LEU A 76 3.71 -18.17 -0.09
C LEU A 76 4.61 -18.18 -1.33
N GLY A 77 4.73 -17.06 -2.04
CA GLY A 77 5.40 -17.00 -3.35
C GLY A 77 6.87 -17.43 -3.31
N ALA A 78 7.59 -17.14 -2.23
CA ALA A 78 9.01 -17.42 -2.04
C ALA A 78 9.26 -18.51 -0.98
N VAL A 79 8.22 -19.16 -0.45
CA VAL A 79 8.36 -20.08 0.69
C VAL A 79 8.65 -21.51 0.19
N PRO A 80 9.83 -22.09 0.52
CA PRO A 80 10.18 -23.44 0.05
C PRO A 80 9.19 -24.49 0.56
N GLY A 81 8.86 -25.44 -0.33
CA GLY A 81 7.86 -26.49 -0.06
C GLY A 81 6.41 -26.03 -0.16
N ARG A 82 6.13 -24.76 -0.48
CA ARG A 82 4.78 -24.20 -0.58
C ARG A 82 4.36 -23.79 -1.98
N GLN A 83 5.11 -24.20 -3.01
CA GLN A 83 4.83 -23.90 -4.42
C GLN A 83 3.41 -24.34 -4.82
N ALA A 84 3.00 -25.57 -4.50
CA ALA A 84 1.67 -26.05 -4.85
C ALA A 84 0.55 -25.18 -4.23
N ALA A 85 0.70 -24.82 -2.94
CA ALA A 85 -0.24 -23.95 -2.25
C ALA A 85 -0.26 -22.52 -2.80
N PHE A 86 0.89 -21.99 -3.23
CA PHE A 86 0.95 -20.71 -3.93
C PHE A 86 0.17 -20.76 -5.26
N ARG A 87 0.36 -21.83 -6.06
CA ARG A 87 -0.32 -21.99 -7.35
C ARG A 87 -1.84 -22.12 -7.18
N GLU A 88 -2.31 -22.91 -6.22
CA GLU A 88 -3.74 -22.96 -5.87
C GLU A 88 -4.28 -21.59 -5.43
N GLY A 89 -3.51 -20.88 -4.60
CA GLY A 89 -3.87 -19.52 -4.17
C GLY A 89 -3.91 -18.51 -5.33
N LEU A 90 -3.02 -18.65 -6.31
CA LEU A 90 -3.00 -17.84 -7.52
C LEU A 90 -4.27 -18.08 -8.35
N GLU A 91 -4.66 -19.33 -8.60
CA GLU A 91 -5.90 -19.66 -9.33
C GLU A 91 -7.13 -19.04 -8.64
N LYS A 92 -7.17 -19.11 -7.30
CA LYS A 92 -8.22 -18.44 -6.51
C LYS A 92 -8.19 -16.92 -6.69
N ALA A 93 -7.01 -16.30 -6.66
CA ALA A 93 -6.86 -14.87 -6.87
C ALA A 93 -7.32 -14.44 -8.28
N VAL A 94 -6.98 -15.23 -9.31
CA VAL A 94 -7.41 -15.01 -10.70
C VAL A 94 -8.93 -15.10 -10.83
N LEU A 95 -9.56 -16.09 -10.21
CA LEU A 95 -11.02 -16.22 -10.19
C LEU A 95 -11.68 -14.96 -9.63
N TYR A 96 -11.19 -14.47 -8.49
CA TYR A 96 -11.70 -13.24 -7.88
C TYR A 96 -11.41 -12.02 -8.74
N ALA A 97 -10.19 -11.88 -9.26
CA ALA A 97 -9.81 -10.75 -10.11
C ALA A 97 -10.71 -10.63 -11.34
N LYS A 98 -10.99 -11.76 -12.01
CA LYS A 98 -11.90 -11.80 -13.17
C LYS A 98 -13.33 -11.41 -12.79
N ALA A 99 -13.87 -11.99 -11.72
CA ALA A 99 -15.22 -11.69 -11.29
C ALA A 99 -15.40 -10.22 -10.89
N LEU A 100 -14.37 -9.60 -10.30
CA LEU A 100 -14.38 -8.22 -9.84
C LEU A 100 -13.95 -7.20 -10.91
N GLY A 101 -13.51 -7.66 -12.09
CA GLY A 101 -12.87 -6.81 -13.08
C GLY A 101 -11.59 -6.13 -12.56
N CYS A 102 -10.92 -6.72 -11.58
CA CYS A 102 -9.70 -6.20 -10.96
C CYS A 102 -8.50 -6.54 -11.85
N PRO A 103 -7.74 -5.55 -12.35
CA PRO A 103 -6.69 -5.80 -13.34
C PRO A 103 -5.37 -6.30 -12.74
N ARG A 104 -5.20 -6.24 -11.42
CA ARG A 104 -3.91 -6.43 -10.74
C ARG A 104 -4.00 -7.32 -9.53
N ILE A 105 -2.99 -8.18 -9.37
CA ILE A 105 -2.82 -9.07 -8.23
C ILE A 105 -1.42 -8.89 -7.65
N HIS A 106 -1.31 -8.49 -6.39
CA HIS A 106 -0.05 -8.56 -5.65
C HIS A 106 0.27 -10.01 -5.28
N LEU A 107 1.40 -10.49 -5.80
CA LEU A 107 1.95 -11.83 -5.55
C LEU A 107 2.78 -11.81 -4.27
N MET A 108 2.15 -12.11 -3.13
CA MET A 108 2.79 -12.02 -1.82
C MET A 108 3.96 -13.00 -1.69
N ALA A 109 5.15 -12.48 -1.44
CA ALA A 109 6.38 -13.26 -1.38
C ALA A 109 6.40 -14.22 -0.18
N GLY A 110 5.95 -13.77 0.99
CA GLY A 110 5.98 -14.57 2.20
C GLY A 110 7.15 -14.27 3.14
N ARG A 111 7.09 -14.93 4.30
CA ARG A 111 8.08 -14.79 5.37
C ARG A 111 9.19 -15.83 5.25
N VAL A 112 10.36 -15.47 5.73
CA VAL A 112 11.43 -16.42 6.05
C VAL A 112 10.89 -17.45 7.05
N PRO A 113 10.94 -18.77 6.76
CA PRO A 113 10.40 -19.82 7.62
C PRO A 113 10.86 -19.70 9.08
N GLN A 114 9.99 -19.97 10.04
CA GLN A 114 10.33 -19.83 11.45
C GLN A 114 11.51 -20.74 11.85
N GLY A 115 12.44 -20.22 12.65
CA GLY A 115 13.64 -20.96 13.08
C GLY A 115 14.76 -21.04 12.04
N ALA A 116 14.51 -20.65 10.77
CA ALA A 116 15.55 -20.52 9.78
C ALA A 116 16.34 -19.21 9.93
N ASP A 117 17.65 -19.29 9.66
CA ASP A 117 18.51 -18.13 9.44
C ASP A 117 18.17 -17.51 8.07
N PRO A 118 17.72 -16.24 8.02
CA PRO A 118 17.42 -15.55 6.77
C PRO A 118 18.55 -15.62 5.73
N ALA A 119 19.81 -15.52 6.15
CA ALA A 119 20.93 -15.57 5.22
C ALA A 119 21.08 -16.95 4.57
N ALA A 120 20.86 -18.01 5.34
CA ALA A 120 21.00 -19.39 4.87
C ALA A 120 19.93 -19.78 3.85
N VAL A 121 18.69 -19.32 4.02
CA VAL A 121 17.57 -19.72 3.15
C VAL A 121 17.28 -18.74 2.01
N ARG A 122 17.89 -17.55 2.01
CA ARG A 122 17.61 -16.50 1.01
C ARG A 122 17.74 -16.98 -0.44
N SER A 123 18.78 -17.76 -0.75
CA SER A 123 19.00 -18.28 -2.12
C SER A 123 17.93 -19.27 -2.56
N GLU A 124 17.51 -20.16 -1.65
CA GLU A 124 16.44 -21.11 -1.91
C GLU A 124 15.09 -20.39 -2.09
N MET A 125 14.79 -19.43 -1.22
CA MET A 125 13.58 -18.61 -1.32
C MET A 125 13.52 -17.82 -2.64
N GLU A 126 14.64 -17.23 -3.07
CA GLU A 126 14.69 -16.54 -4.35
C GLU A 126 14.44 -17.50 -5.52
N THR A 127 15.04 -18.70 -5.47
CA THR A 127 14.83 -19.73 -6.50
C THR A 127 13.36 -20.11 -6.61
N VAL A 128 12.72 -20.35 -5.47
CA VAL A 128 11.28 -20.66 -5.39
C VAL A 128 10.44 -19.51 -5.91
N PHE A 129 10.78 -18.27 -5.54
CA PHE A 129 10.03 -17.10 -5.99
C PHE A 129 10.13 -16.91 -7.50
N LEU A 130 11.32 -17.06 -8.09
CA LEU A 130 11.50 -16.99 -9.54
C LEU A 130 10.67 -18.06 -10.28
N GLU A 131 10.61 -19.29 -9.75
CA GLU A 131 9.78 -20.35 -10.31
C GLU A 131 8.29 -19.98 -10.28
N ASN A 132 7.81 -19.58 -9.11
CA ASN A 132 6.41 -19.22 -8.89
C ASN A 132 5.99 -17.98 -9.69
N LEU A 133 6.86 -16.97 -9.82
CA LEU A 133 6.61 -15.78 -10.61
C LEU A 133 6.56 -16.09 -12.11
N ARG A 134 7.41 -16.98 -12.62
CA ARG A 134 7.33 -17.41 -14.03
C ARG A 134 6.02 -18.11 -14.33
N HIS A 135 5.60 -19.00 -13.44
CA HIS A 135 4.29 -19.65 -13.55
C HIS A 135 3.14 -18.63 -13.46
N ALA A 136 3.20 -17.72 -12.49
CA ALA A 136 2.19 -16.68 -12.32
C ALA A 136 2.07 -15.78 -13.55
N ALA A 137 3.21 -15.38 -14.15
CA ALA A 137 3.20 -14.59 -15.36
C ALA A 137 2.47 -15.28 -16.52
N GLU A 138 2.61 -16.60 -16.67
CA GLU A 138 1.93 -17.36 -17.72
C GLU A 138 0.42 -17.42 -17.50
N VAL A 139 -0.02 -17.70 -16.26
CA VAL A 139 -1.43 -17.74 -15.89
C VAL A 139 -2.08 -16.35 -16.05
N LEU A 140 -1.44 -15.31 -15.52
CA LEU A 140 -1.97 -13.95 -15.57
C LEU A 140 -2.04 -13.40 -17.01
N ALA A 141 -1.10 -13.76 -17.87
CA ALA A 141 -1.10 -13.34 -19.28
C ALA A 141 -2.31 -13.90 -20.06
N GLN A 142 -2.76 -15.12 -19.75
CA GLN A 142 -3.94 -15.72 -20.38
C GLN A 142 -5.23 -14.93 -20.08
N GLU A 143 -5.23 -14.19 -18.97
CA GLU A 143 -6.40 -13.47 -18.45
C GLU A 143 -6.25 -11.94 -18.56
N ASN A 144 -5.19 -11.46 -19.24
CA ASN A 144 -4.85 -10.03 -19.33
C ASN A 144 -4.70 -9.34 -17.95
N LEU A 145 -4.19 -10.07 -16.96
CA LEU A 145 -3.93 -9.56 -15.61
C LEU A 145 -2.45 -9.21 -15.44
N VAL A 146 -2.18 -8.29 -14.51
CA VAL A 146 -0.84 -7.87 -14.12
C VAL A 146 -0.51 -8.37 -12.72
N GLY A 147 0.66 -8.98 -12.57
CA GLY A 147 1.21 -9.38 -11.27
C GLY A 147 2.07 -8.25 -10.69
N LEU A 148 1.88 -7.95 -9.41
CA LEU A 148 2.68 -6.95 -8.71
C LEU A 148 3.56 -7.58 -7.64
N LEU A 149 4.77 -7.04 -7.49
CA LEU A 149 5.69 -7.34 -6.40
C LEU A 149 5.79 -6.12 -5.49
N GLU A 150 5.47 -6.28 -4.21
CA GLU A 150 5.55 -5.21 -3.22
C GLU A 150 6.66 -5.49 -2.20
N PRO A 151 7.70 -4.65 -2.14
CA PRO A 151 8.65 -4.66 -1.03
C PRO A 151 7.98 -4.19 0.26
N ILE A 152 8.05 -5.00 1.32
CA ILE A 152 7.48 -4.69 2.64
C ILE A 152 8.61 -4.37 3.63
N ASN A 153 8.45 -3.30 4.41
CA ASN A 153 9.48 -2.93 5.38
C ASN A 153 9.62 -3.97 6.50
N THR A 154 10.87 -4.30 6.84
CA THR A 154 11.22 -5.24 7.92
C THR A 154 11.46 -4.55 9.26
N ARG A 155 11.41 -3.21 9.31
CA ARG A 155 11.62 -2.45 10.55
C ARG A 155 10.41 -2.45 11.46
N ILE A 156 9.22 -2.26 10.91
CA ILE A 156 7.99 -2.12 11.70
C ILE A 156 6.80 -2.91 11.18
N THR A 157 6.73 -3.21 9.88
CA THR A 157 5.60 -3.96 9.32
C THR A 157 5.80 -5.47 9.48
N ASP A 158 6.90 -6.01 8.97
CA ASP A 158 7.13 -7.45 9.05
C ASP A 158 8.62 -7.81 9.05
N PRO A 159 9.23 -8.03 10.22
CA PRO A 159 10.66 -8.32 10.35
C PRO A 159 11.17 -9.57 9.63
N ARG A 160 10.27 -10.45 9.16
CA ARG A 160 10.65 -11.69 8.49
C ARG A 160 10.27 -11.71 7.01
N TYR A 161 9.72 -10.63 6.45
CA TYR A 161 9.29 -10.64 5.06
C TYR A 161 10.48 -10.76 4.09
N PHE A 162 10.33 -11.59 3.06
CA PHE A 162 11.43 -11.94 2.15
C PHE A 162 11.83 -10.81 1.20
N LEU A 163 10.85 -10.07 0.69
CA LEU A 163 11.03 -9.03 -0.32
C LEU A 163 10.93 -7.67 0.35
N ASP A 164 12.06 -7.03 0.67
CA ASP A 164 12.07 -5.89 1.59
C ASP A 164 12.60 -4.58 1.01
N THR A 165 13.14 -4.61 -0.20
CA THR A 165 13.71 -3.43 -0.88
C THR A 165 13.31 -3.36 -2.35
N PRO A 166 13.15 -2.15 -2.93
CA PRO A 166 12.86 -1.98 -4.35
C PRO A 166 13.99 -2.53 -5.26
N GLN A 167 15.26 -2.49 -4.82
CA GLN A 167 16.39 -3.04 -5.56
C GLN A 167 16.29 -4.56 -5.68
N GLN A 168 15.91 -5.25 -4.59
CA GLN A 168 15.68 -6.70 -4.62
C GLN A 168 14.53 -7.04 -5.58
N ALA A 169 13.41 -6.32 -5.50
CA ALA A 169 12.27 -6.53 -6.39
C ALA A 169 12.64 -6.27 -7.86
N ALA A 170 13.37 -5.20 -8.16
CA ALA A 170 13.85 -4.90 -9.51
C ALA A 170 14.77 -6.01 -10.05
N ALA A 171 15.70 -6.52 -9.24
CA ALA A 171 16.57 -7.63 -9.61
C ALA A 171 15.79 -8.92 -9.89
N ILE A 172 14.74 -9.21 -9.10
CA ILE A 172 13.85 -10.35 -9.31
C ILE A 172 13.05 -10.18 -10.61
N LEU A 173 12.42 -9.03 -10.83
CA LEU A 173 11.67 -8.73 -12.06
C LEU A 173 12.56 -8.91 -13.30
N GLN A 174 13.80 -8.42 -13.25
CA GLN A 174 14.78 -8.60 -14.33
C GLN A 174 15.09 -10.09 -14.58
N LYS A 175 15.31 -10.89 -13.52
CA LYS A 175 15.58 -12.33 -13.62
C LYS A 175 14.39 -13.14 -14.13
N VAL A 176 13.16 -12.70 -13.84
CA VAL A 176 11.94 -13.34 -14.35
C VAL A 176 11.71 -12.97 -15.82
N GLY A 177 11.94 -11.72 -16.20
CA GLY A 177 11.91 -11.27 -17.60
C GLY A 177 10.51 -11.35 -18.24
N ARG A 178 9.46 -11.01 -17.47
CA ARG A 178 8.06 -11.06 -17.92
C ARG A 178 7.43 -9.66 -17.84
N PRO A 179 6.86 -9.13 -18.94
CA PRO A 179 6.37 -7.75 -18.99
C PRO A 179 5.08 -7.51 -18.20
N ASN A 180 4.31 -8.56 -17.91
CA ASN A 180 3.10 -8.50 -17.09
C ASN A 180 3.37 -8.67 -15.58
N LEU A 181 4.64 -8.63 -15.17
CA LEU A 181 5.04 -8.52 -13.77
C LEU A 181 5.70 -7.16 -13.54
N GLN A 182 5.24 -6.44 -12.53
CA GLN A 182 5.62 -5.05 -12.29
C GLN A 182 5.85 -4.79 -10.80
N LEU A 183 6.51 -3.68 -10.48
CA LEU A 183 6.76 -3.23 -9.11
C LEU A 183 5.52 -2.51 -8.56
N GLN A 184 5.10 -2.87 -7.35
CA GLN A 184 4.19 -2.05 -6.54
C GLN A 184 5.01 -1.13 -5.65
N MET A 185 4.83 0.16 -5.86
CA MET A 185 5.47 1.20 -5.08
C MET A 185 4.55 1.64 -3.95
N ASP A 186 4.80 1.13 -2.75
CA ASP A 186 4.28 1.71 -1.52
C ASP A 186 5.34 2.62 -0.89
N ILE A 187 5.05 3.93 -0.91
CA ILE A 187 5.96 4.98 -0.43
C ILE A 187 6.25 4.84 1.08
N PHE A 188 5.33 4.29 1.87
CA PHE A 188 5.55 4.08 3.30
C PHE A 188 6.64 3.04 3.54
N HIS A 189 6.62 1.91 2.83
CA HIS A 189 7.68 0.91 2.96
C HIS A 189 9.03 1.45 2.50
N TRP A 190 9.05 2.17 1.38
CA TRP A 190 10.29 2.73 0.82
C TRP A 190 10.90 3.80 1.72
N GLN A 191 10.07 4.67 2.30
CA GLN A 191 10.55 5.69 3.24
C GLN A 191 11.16 5.07 4.49
N ILE A 192 10.56 3.99 4.99
CA ILE A 192 11.05 3.31 6.18
C ILE A 192 12.33 2.55 5.92
N MET A 193 12.50 1.90 4.76
CA MET A 193 13.69 1.08 4.48
C MET A 193 14.85 1.92 3.93
N ASP A 194 14.60 2.67 2.87
CA ASP A 194 15.63 3.27 2.02
C ASP A 194 15.67 4.80 2.11
N GLY A 195 14.54 5.44 2.44
CA GLY A 195 14.41 6.88 2.28
C GLY A 195 14.58 7.29 0.81
N ASN A 196 15.27 8.41 0.55
CA ASN A 196 15.62 8.90 -0.80
C ASN A 196 14.48 8.80 -1.84
N LEU A 197 13.25 9.12 -1.44
CA LEU A 197 12.05 8.85 -2.25
C LEU A 197 12.14 9.45 -3.65
N THR A 198 12.60 10.70 -3.78
CA THR A 198 12.73 11.35 -5.08
C THR A 198 13.71 10.62 -6.01
N GLY A 199 14.82 10.10 -5.47
CA GLY A 199 15.80 9.33 -6.24
C GLY A 199 15.22 7.97 -6.66
N ASN A 200 14.69 7.24 -5.69
CA ASN A 200 14.12 5.90 -5.91
C ASN A 200 12.91 5.95 -6.85
N ILE A 201 12.05 6.95 -6.74
CA ILE A 201 10.94 7.15 -7.68
C ILE A 201 11.48 7.36 -9.09
N ARG A 202 12.49 8.23 -9.30
CA ARG A 202 13.05 8.43 -10.64
C ARG A 202 13.66 7.16 -11.22
N GLU A 203 14.31 6.36 -10.39
CA GLU A 203 14.99 5.13 -10.80
C GLU A 203 14.00 4.01 -11.13
N PHE A 204 13.01 3.76 -10.27
CA PHE A 204 12.14 2.59 -10.36
C PHE A 204 10.80 2.84 -11.04
N LEU A 205 10.38 4.10 -11.24
CA LEU A 205 9.12 4.42 -11.93
C LEU A 205 8.92 3.69 -13.27
N PRO A 206 9.95 3.45 -14.12
CA PRO A 206 9.79 2.72 -15.37
C PRO A 206 9.32 1.26 -15.23
N ILE A 207 9.50 0.65 -14.06
CA ILE A 207 9.08 -0.74 -13.79
C ILE A 207 7.89 -0.82 -12.83
N VAL A 208 7.40 0.33 -12.34
CA VAL A 208 6.15 0.42 -11.56
C VAL A 208 4.98 0.24 -12.51
N GLY A 209 3.92 -0.42 -12.04
CA GLY A 209 2.89 -0.91 -12.93
C GLY A 209 2.26 0.15 -13.85
N GLU A 210 2.39 -0.06 -15.17
CA GLU A 210 1.90 0.86 -16.20
C GLU A 210 0.37 1.05 -16.08
N GLY A 211 -0.08 2.31 -16.13
CA GLY A 211 -1.50 2.65 -16.00
C GLY A 211 -1.99 2.77 -14.56
N ALA A 212 -1.11 3.11 -13.61
CA ALA A 212 -1.48 3.61 -12.29
C ALA A 212 -1.67 5.15 -12.31
N PRO A 213 -2.83 5.71 -12.74
CA PRO A 213 -3.19 7.05 -12.29
C PRO A 213 -3.47 7.05 -10.77
N PHE A 214 -3.56 5.86 -10.17
CA PHE A 214 -3.72 5.63 -8.75
C PHE A 214 -2.34 5.47 -8.10
N LEU A 215 -1.86 6.52 -7.45
CA LEU A 215 -0.73 6.38 -6.53
C LEU A 215 -1.24 5.52 -5.37
N PHE A 216 -0.65 4.34 -5.17
CA PHE A 216 -0.93 3.48 -4.03
C PHE A 216 -0.39 4.17 -2.77
N LEU A 217 -1.22 5.05 -2.19
CA LEU A 217 -0.97 5.76 -0.95
C LEU A 217 -1.63 5.02 0.23
N ALA A 218 -1.62 3.68 0.18
CA ALA A 218 -2.15 2.82 1.23
C ALA A 218 -1.52 3.18 2.60
N GLY A 219 -0.24 3.55 2.63
CA GLY A 219 0.44 3.93 3.86
C GLY A 219 0.26 5.39 4.31
N LEU A 220 0.14 6.37 3.42
CA LEU A 220 0.23 7.78 3.83
C LEU A 220 -1.09 8.30 4.43
N LEU A 221 -2.25 7.91 3.89
CA LEU A 221 -3.52 8.39 4.43
C LEU A 221 -3.86 7.72 5.77
N CYS A 222 -3.62 6.42 5.94
CA CYS A 222 -3.94 5.72 7.20
C CYS A 222 -3.21 6.32 8.41
N PHE A 223 -1.95 6.74 8.26
CA PHE A 223 -1.21 7.37 9.36
C PHE A 223 -1.58 8.83 9.60
N LEU A 224 -1.96 9.59 8.56
CA LEU A 224 -2.38 10.98 8.72
C LEU A 224 -3.77 11.11 9.35
N VAL A 225 -4.64 10.10 9.19
CA VAL A 225 -6.02 10.13 9.70
C VAL A 225 -6.16 9.48 11.10
N HIS A 226 -5.16 8.73 11.57
CA HIS A 226 -5.13 8.17 12.94
C HIS A 226 -3.80 8.46 13.68
N PRO A 227 -3.51 9.72 14.04
CA PRO A 227 -2.58 9.98 15.13
C PRO A 227 -3.29 9.62 16.44
N PHE A 228 -2.68 8.80 17.29
CA PHE A 228 -3.18 8.36 18.61
C PHE A 228 -4.14 7.16 18.62
N SER A 229 -3.57 5.97 18.55
CA SER A 229 -3.97 4.87 19.44
C SER A 229 -2.74 4.07 19.85
N LEU A 230 -1.76 4.76 20.44
CA LEU A 230 -0.79 4.10 21.31
C LEU A 230 -1.49 3.88 22.65
N HIS A 231 -1.84 2.63 22.92
CA HIS A 231 -2.35 2.19 24.22
C HIS A 231 -1.36 2.62 25.31
N CYS A 232 -1.84 3.51 26.19
CA CYS A 232 -1.26 3.75 27.50
C CYS A 232 -1.76 2.62 28.41
N PRO A 233 -0.91 1.89 29.15
CA PRO A 233 -1.38 0.87 30.08
C PRO A 233 -2.16 1.55 31.21
N SER A 234 -3.47 1.38 31.22
CA SER A 234 -4.37 1.91 32.25
C SER A 234 -4.21 1.12 33.55
N GLY A 235 -3.41 1.69 34.45
CA GLY A 235 -3.60 1.55 35.87
C GLY A 235 -4.07 2.90 36.43
N LEU A 236 -5.16 2.85 37.20
CA LEU A 236 -5.76 3.87 38.07
C LEU A 236 -7.07 4.53 37.56
N ASN A 237 -8.08 4.29 38.38
CA ASN A 237 -9.46 4.79 38.36
C ASN A 237 -9.55 6.32 38.24
N GLY A 238 -10.55 6.78 37.48
CA GLY A 238 -11.04 8.16 37.54
C GLY A 238 -12.03 8.48 36.43
N SER A 239 -13.31 8.49 36.75
CA SER A 239 -14.43 8.81 35.87
C SER A 239 -14.32 10.20 35.24
N LEU A 240 -14.43 10.33 33.91
CA LEU A 240 -14.86 11.58 33.26
C LEU A 240 -15.66 11.31 31.97
N VAL A 241 -16.81 11.98 31.88
CA VAL A 241 -17.80 11.99 30.80
C VAL A 241 -17.28 12.78 29.59
N PRO A 242 -17.52 12.39 28.33
CA PRO A 242 -17.08 13.17 27.16
C PRO A 242 -18.08 14.28 26.79
N CYS A 243 -17.60 15.52 26.75
CA CYS A 243 -18.28 16.65 26.11
C CYS A 243 -17.95 16.69 24.61
N LEU A 244 -18.97 16.69 23.75
CA LEU A 244 -18.88 16.96 22.31
C LEU A 244 -18.73 18.46 22.05
N PRO A 245 -17.86 18.91 21.13
CA PRO A 245 -17.94 20.26 20.58
C PRO A 245 -18.66 20.25 19.22
N THR A 246 -19.85 20.83 19.21
CA THR A 246 -20.56 21.28 18.01
C THR A 246 -19.97 22.60 17.50
N SER A 247 -20.00 22.77 16.18
CA SER A 247 -20.09 24.01 15.40
C SER A 247 -18.81 24.77 15.00
N VAL A 248 -18.80 25.04 13.68
CA VAL A 248 -17.88 25.83 12.84
C VAL A 248 -18.05 27.33 13.10
N PRO A 249 -17.01 28.18 12.93
CA PRO A 249 -17.22 29.60 12.68
C PRO A 249 -16.93 29.99 11.22
N ARG A 250 -17.92 30.68 10.63
CA ARG A 250 -17.88 31.41 9.37
C ARG A 250 -16.94 32.62 9.44
N ALA A 251 -16.45 33.01 8.26
CA ALA A 251 -15.77 34.26 7.95
C ALA A 251 -16.57 35.52 8.33
N CYS A 252 -15.87 36.58 8.74
CA CYS A 252 -16.35 37.95 8.70
C CYS A 252 -15.31 38.82 7.98
N ALA A 253 -15.77 39.47 6.92
CA ALA A 253 -15.12 40.55 6.21
C ALA A 253 -15.50 41.91 6.82
N ASP A 254 -14.64 42.90 6.57
CA ASP A 254 -14.84 44.34 6.52
C ASP A 254 -15.34 45.12 7.76
N SER A 255 -14.47 45.96 8.31
CA SER A 255 -14.83 47.35 8.67
C SER A 255 -13.60 48.26 8.71
N THR A 256 -13.82 49.50 8.29
CA THR A 256 -12.88 50.56 7.89
C THR A 256 -12.54 51.56 8.99
N GLY A 257 -11.29 52.09 8.99
CA GLY A 257 -10.93 53.45 9.46
C GLY A 257 -10.03 53.56 10.71
N PRO A 258 -9.42 54.75 10.97
CA PRO A 258 -8.15 55.21 10.39
C PRO A 258 -6.99 55.24 11.41
N GLY A 259 -5.74 55.16 10.91
CA GLY A 259 -4.51 55.06 11.72
C GLY A 259 -4.03 56.35 12.40
N PRO A 260 -2.92 56.26 13.16
CA PRO A 260 -1.77 57.10 12.82
C PRO A 260 -0.40 56.42 12.94
N ARG A 261 0.46 56.77 11.97
CA ARG A 261 1.91 57.06 12.04
C ARG A 261 2.83 56.16 12.90
N GLY A 262 3.77 55.48 12.23
CA GLY A 262 5.10 55.24 12.79
C GLY A 262 5.85 54.03 12.22
N ALA A 263 7.10 54.24 11.82
CA ALA A 263 8.15 53.25 11.49
C ALA A 263 8.02 52.44 10.19
N ARG A 264 8.68 52.97 9.16
CA ARG A 264 9.22 52.21 8.02
C ARG A 264 10.36 51.30 8.52
N GLN A 265 10.34 50.02 8.20
CA GLN A 265 11.56 49.24 7.98
C GLN A 265 11.40 48.36 6.74
N SER A 266 12.24 48.65 5.76
CA SER A 266 12.44 47.96 4.49
C SER A 266 13.16 46.63 4.73
N TRP A 267 12.58 45.51 4.27
CA TRP A 267 13.33 44.28 4.09
C TRP A 267 13.85 44.23 2.65
N GLY A 268 15.13 44.56 2.51
CA GLY A 268 15.90 44.39 1.28
C GLY A 268 16.26 42.92 1.05
N ALA A 269 16.23 42.53 -0.21
CA ALA A 269 16.77 41.27 -0.70
C ALA A 269 18.29 41.21 -0.54
N VAL A 270 18.84 40.09 -0.05
CA VAL A 270 20.22 39.63 -0.36
C VAL A 270 20.24 38.10 -0.47
N LEU A 271 20.93 37.66 -1.52
CA LEU A 271 21.20 36.33 -2.11
C LEU A 271 22.04 35.36 -1.22
N PRO A 272 22.27 34.10 -1.66
CA PRO A 272 22.52 32.93 -0.80
C PRO A 272 24.00 32.69 -0.48
N LEU A 273 24.26 31.85 0.53
CA LEU A 273 25.60 31.39 0.92
C LEU A 273 25.67 29.85 1.06
N PRO A 274 26.88 29.25 1.00
CA PRO A 274 27.18 28.16 0.07
C PRO A 274 27.29 26.75 0.69
N ILE A 275 27.34 25.76 -0.20
CA ILE A 275 27.59 24.32 0.02
C ILE A 275 29.03 24.09 0.51
N PRO A 276 29.29 23.29 1.56
CA PRO A 276 30.64 22.87 1.91
C PRO A 276 31.07 21.63 1.10
N ALA A 277 32.30 21.70 0.57
CA ALA A 277 32.96 20.65 -0.18
C ALA A 277 33.42 19.47 0.69
N ALA A 278 33.47 18.29 0.07
CA ALA A 278 34.01 17.05 0.61
C ALA A 278 35.53 17.13 0.87
N GLY A 279 35.98 16.50 1.96
CA GLY A 279 37.39 16.32 2.30
C GLY A 279 37.67 14.92 2.83
N ARG A 280 38.44 14.18 2.03
CA ARG A 280 39.31 12.99 2.25
C ARG A 280 39.07 12.08 3.46
#